data_AF-A0A524MW30-F1
#
_entry.id   AF-A0A524MW30-F1
#
_cell.length_a   1.000
_cell.length_b   1.000
_cell.length_c   1.000
_cell.angle_alpha   90.00
_cell.angle_beta   90.00
_cell.angle_gamma   90.00
#
_symmetry.space_group_name_H-M   'P 1'
#
loop_
_entity.id
_entity.type
_entity.pdbx_description
1 polymer ?
#
loop_
_entity_poly.entity_id
_entity_poly.type
_entity_poly.pdbx_seq_one_letter_code
_entity_poly.pdbx_strand_id
1 'polypeptide(L)'
;MTDKMLKFLESQIKLENKIVESVNKSVEQIENEAVKTALLGVSLDSRKHAMMYQSAINLMTATSIALNEEQLDLQKKVINNHIKMEEAVIKELEKRIKDVPNEKVELLLKAILGDEHRHHQLLKTLYEIVVRGEAVTEGDWWDAIWGDVPGLWG
;
A
#
# COMPACT_ATOMS: atom_id res chain seq x y z
N MET A 1 -12.31 -22.19 -6.85
CA MET A 1 -13.02 -20.95 -6.49
C MET A 1 -14.31 -20.86 -7.31
N THR A 2 -15.35 -20.15 -6.84
CA THR A 2 -16.56 -19.95 -7.66
C THR A 2 -16.36 -18.81 -8.65
N ASP A 3 -16.78 -18.98 -9.90
CA ASP A 3 -16.79 -17.92 -10.94
C ASP A 3 -17.44 -16.61 -10.47
N LYS A 4 -18.31 -16.70 -9.46
CA LYS A 4 -18.96 -15.55 -8.83
C LYS A 4 -17.97 -14.63 -8.11
N MET A 5 -16.96 -15.16 -7.43
CA MET A 5 -15.98 -14.35 -6.70
C MET A 5 -15.03 -13.63 -7.66
N LEU A 6 -14.55 -14.30 -8.71
CA LEU A 6 -13.72 -13.66 -9.74
C LEU A 6 -14.47 -12.50 -10.40
N LYS A 7 -15.71 -12.72 -10.83
CA LYS A 7 -16.56 -11.65 -11.39
C LYS A 7 -16.80 -10.51 -10.42
N PHE A 8 -16.92 -10.79 -9.12
CA PHE A 8 -17.04 -9.77 -8.09
C PHE A 8 -15.79 -8.90 -8.04
N LEU A 9 -14.60 -9.49 -7.91
CA LEU A 9 -13.33 -8.76 -7.85
C LEU A 9 -13.10 -7.90 -9.11
N GLU A 10 -13.35 -8.45 -10.30
CA GLU A 10 -13.28 -7.71 -11.56
C GLU A 10 -14.25 -6.52 -11.60
N SER A 11 -15.44 -6.69 -11.04
CA SER A 11 -16.43 -5.60 -10.94
C SER A 11 -15.96 -4.50 -9.98
N GLN A 12 -15.31 -4.85 -8.87
CA GLN A 12 -14.76 -3.88 -7.93
C GLN A 12 -13.63 -3.07 -8.57
N ILE A 13 -12.72 -3.71 -9.30
CA ILE A 13 -11.66 -3.00 -10.07
C ILE A 13 -12.27 -1.94 -10.99
N LYS A 14 -13.35 -2.27 -11.71
CA LYS A 14 -14.04 -1.31 -12.61
C LYS A 14 -14.66 -0.15 -11.84
N LEU A 15 -15.21 -0.39 -10.65
CA LEU A 15 -15.80 0.67 -9.82
C LEU A 15 -14.72 1.59 -9.25
N GLU A 16 -13.64 1.03 -8.69
CA GLU A 16 -12.51 1.80 -8.15
C GLU A 16 -11.87 2.69 -9.23
N ASN A 17 -11.65 2.15 -10.43
CA ASN A 17 -11.11 2.93 -11.55
C ASN A 17 -12.03 4.07 -12.00
N LYS A 18 -13.37 3.91 -11.90
CA LYS A 18 -14.31 5.01 -12.18
C LYS A 18 -14.22 6.12 -11.15
N ILE A 19 -13.97 5.79 -9.88
CA ILE A 19 -13.76 6.79 -8.83
C ILE A 19 -12.50 7.61 -9.15
N VAL A 20 -11.39 6.93 -9.47
CA VAL A 20 -10.13 7.57 -9.86
C VAL A 20 -10.33 8.51 -11.05
N GLU A 21 -11.01 8.04 -12.11
CA GLU A 21 -11.28 8.83 -13.31
C GLU A 21 -12.17 10.05 -13.00
N SER A 22 -13.21 9.87 -12.19
CA SER A 22 -14.11 10.95 -11.79
C SER A 22 -13.37 12.04 -11.02
N VAL A 23 -12.51 11.67 -10.07
CA VAL A 23 -11.71 12.64 -9.31
C VAL A 23 -10.76 13.39 -10.24
N ASN A 24 -10.00 12.68 -11.07
CA ASN A 24 -9.01 13.30 -11.96
C ASN A 24 -9.63 14.32 -12.93
N LYS A 25 -10.86 14.07 -13.41
CA LYS A 25 -11.58 15.01 -14.30
C LYS A 25 -12.06 16.27 -13.61
N SER A 26 -12.37 16.21 -12.32
CA SER A 26 -13.02 17.30 -11.59
C SER A 26 -12.04 18.11 -10.73
N VAL A 27 -10.95 17.50 -10.27
CA VAL A 27 -10.06 18.07 -9.26
C VAL A 27 -9.29 19.31 -9.71
N GLU A 28 -9.06 19.48 -11.02
CA GLU A 28 -8.40 20.67 -11.58
C GLU A 28 -9.24 21.94 -11.43
N GLN A 29 -10.57 21.79 -11.35
CA GLN A 29 -11.52 22.91 -11.24
C GLN A 29 -11.81 23.28 -9.77
N ILE A 30 -11.27 22.55 -8.81
CA ILE A 30 -11.51 22.76 -7.38
C ILE A 30 -10.43 23.70 -6.82
N GLU A 31 -10.86 24.88 -6.38
CA GLU A 31 -9.96 25.90 -5.80
C GLU A 31 -9.64 25.65 -4.32
N ASN A 32 -10.55 25.02 -3.57
CA ASN A 32 -10.33 24.77 -2.15
C ASN A 32 -9.33 23.63 -1.93
N GLU A 33 -8.14 23.96 -1.43
CA GLU A 33 -7.02 23.03 -1.28
C GLU A 33 -7.33 21.84 -0.35
N ALA A 34 -8.11 22.05 0.72
CA ALA A 34 -8.46 20.98 1.64
C ALA A 34 -9.39 19.96 0.96
N VAL A 35 -10.39 20.42 0.21
CA VAL A 35 -11.29 19.56 -0.57
C VAL A 35 -10.51 18.84 -1.67
N LYS A 36 -9.62 19.55 -2.36
CA LYS A 36 -8.76 19.00 -3.42
C LYS A 36 -7.89 17.86 -2.89
N THR A 37 -7.20 18.09 -1.77
CA THR A 37 -6.33 17.10 -1.12
C THR A 37 -7.13 15.88 -0.67
N ALA A 38 -8.29 16.08 -0.05
CA ALA A 38 -9.14 14.97 0.39
C ALA A 38 -9.60 14.09 -0.79
N LEU A 39 -10.03 14.70 -1.90
CA LEU A 39 -10.45 13.95 -3.10
C LEU A 39 -9.29 13.20 -3.74
N LEU A 40 -8.10 13.81 -3.81
CA LEU A 40 -6.90 13.13 -4.30
C LEU A 40 -6.51 11.95 -3.40
N GLY A 41 -6.59 12.09 -2.08
CA GLY A 41 -6.38 10.99 -1.12
C GLY A 41 -7.31 9.82 -1.40
N VAL A 42 -8.62 10.07 -1.53
CA VAL A 42 -9.60 9.03 -1.88
C VAL A 42 -9.30 8.37 -3.23
N SER A 43 -8.84 9.14 -4.22
CA SER A 43 -8.43 8.60 -5.53
C SER A 43 -7.20 7.68 -5.41
N LEU A 44 -6.22 8.06 -4.60
CA LEU A 44 -5.04 7.21 -4.33
C LEU A 44 -5.43 5.91 -3.65
N ASP A 45 -6.34 5.95 -2.68
CA ASP A 45 -6.89 4.76 -2.03
C ASP A 45 -7.68 3.86 -2.99
N SER A 46 -8.53 4.45 -3.83
CA SER A 46 -9.29 3.70 -4.84
C SER A 46 -8.34 2.98 -5.80
N ARG A 47 -7.28 3.66 -6.25
CA ARG A 47 -6.25 3.04 -7.09
C ARG A 47 -5.54 1.89 -6.37
N LYS A 48 -5.22 2.07 -5.09
CA LYS A 48 -4.63 1.03 -4.23
C LYS A 48 -5.55 -0.19 -4.13
N HIS A 49 -6.85 0.01 -3.88
CA HIS A 49 -7.82 -1.08 -3.84
C HIS A 49 -7.92 -1.84 -5.16
N ALA A 50 -7.97 -1.14 -6.29
CA ALA A 50 -7.97 -1.77 -7.61
C ALA A 50 -6.74 -2.67 -7.82
N MET A 51 -5.55 -2.21 -7.39
CA MET A 51 -4.32 -3.00 -7.44
C MET A 51 -4.39 -4.24 -6.53
N MET A 52 -4.97 -4.11 -5.33
CA MET A 52 -5.15 -5.24 -4.40
C MET A 52 -6.10 -6.29 -4.96
N TYR A 53 -7.25 -5.89 -5.50
CA TYR A 53 -8.18 -6.82 -6.15
C TYR A 53 -7.53 -7.53 -7.34
N GLN A 54 -6.76 -6.81 -8.16
CA GLN A 54 -6.04 -7.41 -9.28
C GLN A 54 -4.96 -8.38 -8.81
N SER A 55 -4.22 -8.03 -7.74
CA SER A 55 -3.21 -8.90 -7.14
C SER A 55 -3.82 -10.19 -6.59
N ALA A 56 -4.96 -10.10 -5.91
CA ALA A 56 -5.71 -11.26 -5.45
C ALA A 56 -6.13 -12.16 -6.62
N ILE A 57 -6.69 -11.59 -7.71
CA ILE A 57 -7.01 -12.36 -8.93
C ILE A 57 -5.76 -13.08 -9.45
N ASN A 58 -4.63 -12.38 -9.54
CA ASN A 58 -3.39 -12.94 -10.09
C ASN A 58 -2.85 -14.09 -9.23
N LEU A 59 -2.75 -13.90 -7.90
CA LEU A 59 -2.29 -14.95 -6.99
C LEU A 59 -3.19 -16.19 -7.00
N MET A 60 -4.48 -16.02 -7.29
CA MET A 60 -5.44 -17.13 -7.33
C MET A 60 -5.51 -17.84 -8.68
N THR A 61 -4.99 -17.24 -9.76
CA THR A 61 -5.15 -17.74 -11.14
C THR A 61 -3.84 -18.01 -11.86
N ALA A 62 -2.73 -17.39 -11.44
CA ALA A 62 -1.43 -17.59 -12.04
C ALA A 62 -0.73 -18.81 -11.43
N THR A 63 -0.08 -19.60 -12.27
CA THR A 63 0.94 -20.55 -11.82
C THR A 63 2.18 -19.77 -11.36
N SER A 64 2.65 -20.04 -10.14
CA SER A 64 3.86 -19.44 -9.58
C SER A 64 5.02 -19.46 -10.58
N ILE A 65 5.59 -18.28 -10.85
CA ILE A 65 6.81 -18.15 -11.64
C ILE A 65 7.97 -18.48 -10.72
N ALA A 66 8.78 -19.47 -11.09
CA ALA A 66 10.02 -19.76 -10.36
C ALA A 66 10.89 -18.49 -10.33
N LEU A 67 11.18 -17.99 -9.14
CA LEU A 67 12.06 -16.85 -8.94
C LEU A 67 13.47 -17.25 -9.37
N ASN A 68 14.05 -16.54 -10.34
CA ASN A 68 15.48 -16.64 -10.59
C ASN A 68 16.24 -15.76 -9.59
N GLU A 69 17.52 -16.07 -9.39
CA GLU A 69 18.37 -15.42 -8.38
C GLU A 69 18.46 -13.90 -8.57
N GLU A 70 18.48 -13.43 -9.82
CA GLU A 70 18.50 -12.00 -10.15
C GLU A 70 17.26 -11.26 -9.65
N GLN A 71 16.06 -11.85 -9.84
CA GLN A 71 14.82 -11.27 -9.34
C GLN A 71 14.76 -11.26 -7.82
N LEU A 72 15.29 -12.32 -7.18
CA LEU A 72 15.34 -12.40 -5.72
C LEU A 72 16.21 -11.29 -5.12
N ASP A 73 17.41 -11.08 -5.70
CA ASP A 73 18.32 -10.04 -5.25
C ASP A 73 17.79 -8.63 -5.49
N LEU A 74 17.12 -8.42 -6.63
CA LEU A 74 16.45 -7.15 -6.92
C LEU A 74 15.36 -6.84 -5.87
N GLN A 75 14.51 -7.81 -5.55
CA GLN A 75 13.45 -7.65 -4.54
C GLN A 75 14.04 -7.31 -3.17
N LYS A 76 15.05 -8.07 -2.71
CA LYS A 76 15.74 -7.82 -1.43
C LYS A 76 16.30 -6.40 -1.39
N LYS A 77 16.98 -5.98 -2.46
CA LYS A 77 17.58 -4.65 -2.55
C LYS A 77 16.54 -3.54 -2.50
N VAL A 78 15.47 -3.64 -3.29
CA VAL A 78 14.43 -2.62 -3.36
C VAL A 78 13.71 -2.49 -2.02
N ILE A 79 13.29 -3.60 -1.41
CA ILE A 79 12.57 -3.59 -0.14
C ILE A 79 13.47 -3.04 0.98
N ASN A 80 14.71 -3.52 1.10
CA ASN A 80 15.64 -3.04 2.13
C ASN A 80 15.96 -1.54 2.00
N ASN A 81 16.04 -1.03 0.77
CA ASN A 81 16.23 0.41 0.57
C ASN A 81 15.02 1.21 1.09
N HIS A 82 13.80 0.75 0.83
CA HIS A 82 12.59 1.44 1.32
C HIS A 82 12.46 1.33 2.84
N ILE A 83 12.81 0.19 3.47
CA ILE A 83 12.85 0.07 4.94
C ILE A 83 13.70 1.19 5.57
N LYS A 84 14.88 1.47 4.99
CA LYS A 84 15.77 2.53 5.45
C LYS A 84 15.21 3.93 5.21
N MET A 85 14.51 4.13 4.09
CA MET A 85 13.85 5.40 3.79
C MET A 85 12.73 5.67 4.79
N GLU A 86 11.86 4.69 5.06
CA GLU A 86 10.79 4.82 6.06
C GLU A 86 11.37 5.08 7.45
N GLU A 87 12.43 4.36 7.85
CA GLU A 87 13.09 4.59 9.14
C GLU A 87 13.62 6.03 9.28
N ALA A 88 14.13 6.61 8.20
CA ALA A 88 14.61 7.99 8.20
C ALA A 88 13.45 8.99 8.35
N VAL A 89 12.34 8.77 7.65
CA VAL A 89 11.13 9.61 7.75
C VAL A 89 10.55 9.55 9.17
N ILE A 90 10.37 8.34 9.71
CA ILE A 90 9.87 8.11 11.08
C ILE A 90 10.70 8.91 12.09
N LYS A 91 12.03 8.77 12.06
CA LYS A 91 12.92 9.47 13.01
C LYS A 91 12.81 10.99 12.90
N GLU A 92 12.70 11.52 11.69
CA GLU A 92 12.55 12.96 11.48
C GLU A 92 11.19 13.47 12.00
N LEU A 93 10.11 12.73 11.73
CA LEU A 93 8.77 13.06 12.22
C LEU A 93 8.69 12.98 13.75
N GLU A 94 9.19 11.91 14.37
CA GLU A 94 9.23 11.75 15.83
C GLU A 94 10.00 12.88 16.52
N LYS A 95 11.08 13.35 15.91
CA LYS A 95 11.84 14.50 16.40
C LYS A 95 11.03 15.78 16.24
N ARG A 96 10.48 16.02 15.05
CA ARG A 96 9.82 17.29 14.72
C ARG A 96 8.53 17.51 15.49
N ILE A 97 7.72 16.46 15.69
CA ILE A 97 6.39 16.53 16.35
C ILE A 97 6.47 17.15 17.75
N LYS A 98 7.58 16.95 18.48
CA LYS A 98 7.77 17.45 19.85
C LYS A 98 7.75 18.98 19.96
N ASP A 99 8.12 19.67 18.87
CA ASP A 99 8.33 21.11 18.85
C ASP A 99 7.31 21.83 17.93
N VAL A 100 6.20 21.18 17.57
CA VAL A 100 5.19 21.76 16.67
C VAL A 100 4.22 22.65 17.47
N PRO A 101 4.18 23.96 17.23
CA PRO A 101 3.32 24.86 18.00
C PRO A 101 1.84 24.81 17.56
N ASN A 102 1.55 24.32 16.35
CA ASN A 102 0.20 24.26 15.81
C ASN A 102 -0.39 22.85 16.00
N GLU A 103 -1.41 22.73 16.85
CA GLU A 103 -2.07 21.46 17.17
C GLU A 103 -2.63 20.72 15.94
N LYS A 104 -3.11 21.45 14.92
CA LYS A 104 -3.63 20.82 13.68
C LYS A 104 -2.51 20.25 12.82
N VAL A 105 -1.39 20.94 12.74
CA VAL A 105 -0.18 20.44 12.08
C VAL A 105 0.38 19.24 12.85
N GLU A 106 0.37 19.29 14.18
CA GLU A 106 0.80 18.17 15.01
C GLU A 106 -0.06 16.92 14.77
N LEU A 107 -1.39 17.06 14.73
CA LEU A 107 -2.31 15.97 14.42
C LEU A 107 -2.07 15.38 13.02
N LEU A 108 -1.83 16.23 12.02
CA LEU A 108 -1.48 15.80 10.66
C LEU A 108 -0.19 14.98 10.66
N LEU A 109 0.87 15.47 11.31
CA LEU A 109 2.16 14.78 11.36
C LEU A 109 2.08 13.46 12.14
N LYS A 110 1.26 13.39 13.19
CA LYS A 110 0.99 12.15 13.92
C LYS A 110 0.24 11.12 13.07
N ALA A 111 -0.70 11.56 12.23
CA ALA A 111 -1.40 10.67 11.30
C ALA A 111 -0.41 10.08 10.29
N ILE A 112 0.41 10.92 9.66
CA ILE A 112 1.47 10.50 8.72
C ILE A 112 2.46 9.56 9.40
N LEU A 113 2.93 9.88 10.61
CA LEU A 113 3.83 9.00 11.37
C LEU A 113 3.21 7.61 11.60
N GLY A 114 1.90 7.57 11.87
CA GLY A 114 1.16 6.31 11.98
C GLY A 114 1.18 5.48 10.69
N ASP A 115 1.00 6.13 9.54
CA ASP A 115 1.12 5.49 8.22
C ASP A 115 2.53 4.94 8.00
N GLU A 116 3.58 5.72 8.26
CA GLU A 116 4.96 5.27 8.01
C GLU A 116 5.37 4.11 8.91
N HIS A 117 4.88 4.05 10.15
CA HIS A 117 5.07 2.87 10.99
C HIS A 117 4.42 1.61 10.39
N ARG A 118 3.22 1.73 9.82
CA ARG A 118 2.55 0.62 9.13
C ARG A 118 3.30 0.20 7.87
N HIS A 119 3.74 1.16 7.05
CA HIS A 119 4.55 0.90 5.85
C HIS A 119 5.87 0.20 6.20
N HIS A 120 6.58 0.71 7.22
CA HIS A 120 7.83 0.12 7.66
C HIS A 120 7.67 -1.32 8.15
N GLN A 121 6.60 -1.61 8.90
CA GLN A 121 6.31 -2.95 9.37
C GLN A 121 5.98 -3.91 8.22
N LEU A 122 5.17 -3.48 7.23
CA LEU A 122 4.94 -4.27 6.02
C LEU A 122 6.24 -4.64 5.34
N LEU A 123 7.09 -3.65 5.06
CA LEU A 123 8.30 -3.85 4.28
C LEU A 123 9.23 -4.83 4.99
N LYS A 124 9.27 -4.82 6.32
CA LYS A 124 9.98 -5.84 7.11
C LYS A 124 9.39 -7.23 6.93
N THR A 125 8.08 -7.39 7.04
CA THR A 125 7.40 -8.68 6.79
C THR A 125 7.68 -9.19 5.38
N LEU A 126 7.58 -8.33 4.37
CA LEU A 126 7.91 -8.68 2.98
C LEU A 126 9.37 -9.10 2.83
N TYR A 127 10.31 -8.37 3.45
CA TYR A 127 11.73 -8.69 3.40
C TYR A 127 12.02 -10.07 3.99
N GLU A 128 11.43 -10.41 5.13
CA GLU A 128 11.59 -11.72 5.78
C GLU A 128 11.14 -12.85 4.86
N ILE A 129 10.02 -12.68 4.16
CA ILE A 129 9.48 -13.68 3.24
C ILE A 129 10.36 -13.84 2.02
N VAL A 130 10.79 -12.73 1.41
CA VAL A 130 11.73 -12.77 0.29
C VAL A 130 13.05 -13.45 0.71
N VAL A 131 13.53 -13.23 1.93
CA VAL A 131 14.75 -13.90 2.44
C VAL A 131 14.56 -15.41 2.63
N ARG A 132 13.36 -15.88 3.00
CA ARG A 132 13.05 -17.33 3.10
C ARG A 132 13.10 -18.05 1.75
N GLY A 133 12.98 -17.34 0.62
CA GLY A 133 13.24 -17.87 -0.71
C GLY A 133 12.28 -18.99 -1.13
N GLU A 134 12.83 -20.13 -1.58
CA GLU A 134 12.07 -21.25 -2.18
C GLU A 134 11.09 -21.96 -1.22
N ALA A 135 11.14 -21.68 0.09
CA ALA A 135 10.25 -22.25 1.08
C ALA A 135 8.91 -21.50 1.24
N VAL A 136 8.67 -20.45 0.44
CA VAL A 136 7.49 -19.58 0.54
C VAL A 136 6.32 -20.13 -0.28
N THR A 137 5.17 -20.27 0.36
CA THR A 137 3.90 -20.69 -0.25
C THR A 137 3.02 -19.51 -0.67
N GLU A 138 1.99 -19.74 -1.48
CA GLU A 138 0.96 -18.73 -1.79
C GLU A 138 0.24 -18.21 -0.52
N GLY A 139 0.08 -19.08 0.49
CA GLY A 139 -0.49 -18.70 1.78
C GLY A 139 0.41 -17.72 2.53
N ASP A 140 1.72 -17.94 2.52
CA ASP A 140 2.68 -17.01 3.14
C ASP A 140 2.62 -15.62 2.49
N TRP A 141 2.46 -15.53 1.17
CA TRP A 141 2.24 -14.25 0.48
C TRP A 141 0.91 -13.60 0.85
N TRP A 142 -0.14 -14.41 1.04
CA TRP A 142 -1.42 -13.91 1.48
C TRP A 142 -1.36 -13.31 2.88
N ASP A 143 -0.69 -14.01 3.81
CA ASP A 143 -0.53 -13.56 5.18
C ASP A 143 0.40 -12.34 5.26
N ALA A 144 1.43 -12.26 4.40
CA ALA A 144 2.34 -11.13 4.33
C ALA A 144 1.66 -9.80 3.97
N ILE A 145 0.79 -9.87 2.96
CA ILE A 145 0.20 -8.69 2.33
C ILE A 145 -1.15 -8.38 2.99
N TRP A 146 -1.87 -9.41 3.45
CA TRP A 146 -3.25 -9.32 3.93
C TRP A 146 -3.56 -10.12 5.21
N GLY A 147 -2.58 -10.65 5.95
CA GLY A 147 -2.83 -11.48 7.14
C GLY A 147 -3.48 -10.74 8.32
N ASP A 148 -3.26 -9.42 8.42
CA ASP A 148 -3.70 -8.58 9.55
C ASP A 148 -4.64 -7.43 9.13
N VAL A 149 -5.75 -7.72 8.46
CA VAL A 149 -6.65 -6.65 7.94
C VAL A 149 -7.64 -6.13 8.98
N PRO A 150 -7.34 -5.00 9.65
CA PRO A 150 -8.13 -3.78 9.40
C PRO A 150 -7.25 -2.57 9.01
N GLY A 151 -7.66 -1.81 7.98
CA GLY A 151 -7.03 -0.52 7.59
C GLY A 151 -5.84 -0.64 6.62
N LEU A 152 -5.76 -1.72 5.87
CA LEU A 152 -4.55 -2.29 5.25
C LEU A 152 -3.46 -1.43 4.59
N TRP A 153 -3.64 -0.13 4.33
CA TRP A 153 -2.55 0.81 4.01
C TRP A 153 -3.01 2.25 4.32
N GLY A 154 -3.60 2.48 5.51
CA GLY A 154 -4.12 3.76 6.00
C GLY A 154 -4.52 3.69 7.47
#